data_AF-A0A8B9II56-F1
#
_entry.id   AF-A0A8B9II56-F1
#
_cell.length_a   1.000
_cell.length_b   1.000
_cell.length_c   1.000
_cell.angle_alpha   90.00
_cell.angle_beta   90.00
_cell.angle_gamma   90.00
#
_symmetry.space_group_name_H-M   'P 1'
#
loop_
_entity.id
_entity.type
_entity.pdbx_description
1 polymer ?
#
loop_
_entity_poly.entity_id
_entity_poly.type
_entity_poly.pdbx_seq_one_letter_code
_entity_poly.pdbx_strand_id
1 'polypeptide(L)'
;MSFLIDSAIMVTSQVLFFGFGWLFFMRKLFKDYEVRQYVVQVIFSVTFAFSCTMFELIIFEILGVLNSSSRYFHWKLNLCVILLILVFMVPFYIGYFVVSNIRLLHRQKLLFACVLWLTFMYFFWKLGDPFPILSPKHGILSIEQLISRVGVIGVTLMALLSGFGAVNCPYTYMSYFLRNVTDADILALERRLLQTMDMIVSKKKRIAVAHRTMFQRGEVHNKPTGFWGMIKSVTTSVAGSENLSLIQQEVDALEELSQQLFLETADLHATKERIEYSKTFQGKYFNFLGYFFSIYCVWKIFMATINIVFDRVGKTDPVTRGIEITVNYLGIQFDVKFWSQHISFILVGIIIVTSIRGLLITLTKFFYAISSSKSSNVIVLLLAQIMGMYFVSSVLLIRMSMPLEYRTIITEVLGELQFNFYHRWFDVIFLVSALSSILFLYLAHKQAPEKHMAL
;
A
#
# COMPACT_ATOMS: atom_id res chain seq x y z
N MET A 1 -11.88 -20.80 -37.90
CA MET A 1 -11.25 -19.52 -38.32
C MET A 1 -11.43 -18.43 -37.27
N SER A 2 -12.65 -18.08 -36.84
CA SER A 2 -12.89 -17.02 -35.82
C SER A 2 -12.13 -17.25 -34.50
N PHE A 3 -12.13 -18.46 -33.92
CA PHE A 3 -11.42 -18.71 -32.64
C PHE A 3 -9.91 -18.46 -32.69
N LEU A 4 -9.25 -18.78 -33.81
CA LEU A 4 -7.80 -18.56 -33.96
C LEU A 4 -7.47 -17.08 -34.10
N ILE A 5 -8.30 -16.32 -34.81
CA ILE A 5 -8.16 -14.86 -34.93
C ILE A 5 -8.40 -14.21 -33.56
N ASP A 6 -9.47 -14.62 -32.87
CA ASP A 6 -9.80 -14.13 -31.53
C ASP A 6 -8.65 -14.44 -30.55
N SER A 7 -8.10 -15.65 -30.60
CA SER A 7 -6.92 -16.03 -29.80
C SER A 7 -5.68 -15.22 -30.15
N ALA A 8 -5.45 -14.91 -31.43
CA ALA A 8 -4.33 -14.09 -31.85
C ALA A 8 -4.45 -12.64 -31.33
N ILE A 9 -5.66 -12.07 -31.33
CA ILE A 9 -5.93 -10.75 -30.73
C ILE A 9 -5.60 -10.77 -29.24
N MET A 10 -6.13 -11.77 -28.50
CA MET A 10 -5.89 -11.92 -27.06
C MET A 10 -4.41 -12.12 -26.71
N VAL A 11 -3.68 -12.92 -27.49
CA VAL A 11 -2.25 -13.15 -27.26
C VAL A 11 -1.46 -11.87 -27.55
N THR A 12 -1.84 -11.13 -28.60
CA THR A 12 -1.18 -9.86 -28.95
C THR A 12 -1.34 -8.83 -27.83
N SER A 13 -2.56 -8.64 -27.31
CA SER A 13 -2.80 -7.73 -26.19
C SER A 13 -2.08 -8.18 -24.92
N GLN A 14 -2.06 -9.47 -24.64
CA GLN A 14 -1.35 -10.04 -23.50
C GLN A 14 0.17 -9.81 -23.57
N VAL A 15 0.78 -9.96 -24.75
CA VAL A 15 2.20 -9.65 -24.97
C VAL A 15 2.48 -8.17 -24.76
N LEU A 16 1.58 -7.28 -25.20
CA LEU A 16 1.69 -5.84 -24.95
C LEU A 16 1.61 -5.50 -23.46
N PHE A 17 0.66 -6.09 -22.73
CA PHE A 17 0.57 -5.89 -21.28
C PHE A 17 1.76 -6.46 -20.52
N PHE A 18 2.29 -7.60 -20.95
CA PHE A 18 3.52 -8.15 -20.40
C PHE A 18 4.70 -7.22 -20.64
N GLY A 19 4.87 -6.69 -21.85
CA GLY A 19 5.89 -5.71 -22.19
C GLY A 19 5.78 -4.43 -21.35
N PHE A 20 4.56 -3.92 -21.15
CA PHE A 20 4.33 -2.77 -20.28
C PHE A 20 4.66 -3.07 -18.81
N GLY A 21 4.23 -4.21 -18.27
CA GLY A 21 4.56 -4.66 -16.91
C GLY A 21 6.06 -4.81 -16.71
N TRP A 22 6.75 -5.37 -17.70
CA TRP A 22 8.20 -5.51 -17.73
C TRP A 22 8.93 -4.16 -17.72
N LEU A 23 8.48 -3.22 -18.55
CA LEU A 23 9.04 -1.87 -18.61
C LEU A 23 8.78 -1.10 -17.32
N PHE A 24 7.57 -1.18 -16.76
CA PHE A 24 7.22 -0.58 -15.49
C PHE A 24 8.13 -1.10 -14.37
N PHE A 25 8.34 -2.42 -14.31
CA PHE A 25 9.22 -3.06 -13.36
C PHE A 25 10.66 -2.54 -13.46
N MET A 26 11.22 -2.51 -14.67
CA MET A 26 12.60 -2.08 -14.92
C MET A 26 12.81 -0.59 -14.65
N ARG A 27 11.87 0.26 -15.08
CA ARG A 27 12.06 1.72 -15.04
C ARG A 27 11.61 2.36 -13.73
N LYS A 28 10.62 1.79 -13.05
CA LYS A 28 10.12 2.33 -11.78
C LYS A 28 10.58 1.52 -10.59
N LEU A 29 10.23 0.24 -10.47
CA LEU A 29 10.55 -0.52 -9.25
C LEU A 29 12.06 -0.73 -9.05
N PHE A 30 12.79 -1.19 -10.07
CA PHE A 30 14.18 -1.65 -9.90
C PHE A 30 15.26 -0.69 -10.39
N LYS A 31 14.94 0.60 -10.60
CA LYS A 31 15.86 1.58 -11.20
C LYS A 31 17.22 1.62 -10.49
N ASP A 32 17.23 1.50 -9.16
CA ASP A 32 18.41 1.71 -8.32
C ASP A 32 18.94 0.41 -7.64
N TYR A 33 18.49 -0.77 -8.07
CA TYR A 33 18.88 -2.05 -7.46
C TYR A 33 19.71 -2.93 -8.39
N GLU A 34 20.92 -3.30 -7.94
CA GLU A 34 21.92 -4.02 -8.73
C GLU A 34 21.62 -5.52 -8.93
N VAL A 35 20.94 -6.17 -7.97
CA VAL A 35 20.67 -7.62 -8.01
C VAL A 35 19.29 -7.88 -8.60
N ARG A 36 19.25 -8.21 -9.89
CA ARG A 36 18.02 -8.51 -10.63
C ARG A 36 17.83 -10.01 -10.77
N GLN A 37 16.82 -10.56 -10.11
CA GLN A 37 16.43 -11.96 -10.30
C GLN A 37 15.34 -12.06 -11.37
N TYR A 38 15.69 -12.69 -12.51
CA TYR A 38 14.82 -12.80 -13.69
C TYR A 38 13.44 -13.42 -13.36
N VAL A 39 13.41 -14.43 -12.49
CA VAL A 39 12.17 -15.12 -12.09
C VAL A 39 11.16 -14.16 -11.44
N VAL A 40 11.63 -13.28 -10.55
CA VAL A 40 10.76 -12.31 -9.86
C VAL A 40 10.15 -11.32 -10.85
N GLN A 41 10.95 -10.88 -11.81
CA GLN A 41 10.52 -9.98 -12.86
C GLN A 41 9.47 -10.60 -13.79
N VAL A 42 9.68 -11.86 -14.20
CA VAL A 42 8.71 -12.61 -15.01
C VAL A 42 7.42 -12.77 -14.23
N ILE A 43 7.46 -13.24 -12.98
CA ILE A 43 6.25 -13.44 -12.16
C ILE A 43 5.48 -12.13 -12.03
N PHE A 44 6.14 -11.02 -11.69
CA PHE A 44 5.48 -9.71 -11.58
C PHE A 44 4.81 -9.30 -12.91
N SER A 45 5.53 -9.42 -14.03
CA SER A 45 5.05 -9.00 -15.35
C SER A 45 3.93 -9.89 -15.88
N VAL A 46 3.98 -11.20 -15.63
CA VAL A 46 2.91 -12.15 -15.95
C VAL A 46 1.67 -11.83 -15.11
N THR A 47 1.80 -11.65 -13.79
CA THR A 47 0.67 -11.28 -12.92
C THR A 47 0.02 -9.97 -13.38
N PHE A 48 0.82 -8.97 -13.74
CA PHE A 48 0.33 -7.71 -14.28
C PHE A 48 -0.42 -7.90 -15.60
N ALA A 49 0.14 -8.69 -16.52
CA ALA A 49 -0.46 -8.95 -17.82
C ALA A 49 -1.83 -9.63 -17.71
N PHE A 50 -1.90 -10.76 -17.00
CA PHE A 50 -3.16 -11.49 -16.78
C PHE A 50 -4.20 -10.66 -16.01
N SER A 51 -3.76 -9.74 -15.15
CA SER A 51 -4.66 -8.80 -14.48
C SER A 51 -5.24 -7.76 -15.45
N CYS A 52 -4.42 -7.20 -16.34
CA CYS A 52 -4.89 -6.26 -17.37
C CYS A 52 -5.80 -6.95 -18.39
N THR A 53 -5.49 -8.20 -18.77
CA THR A 53 -6.35 -9.02 -19.63
C THR A 53 -7.74 -9.23 -19.03
N MET A 54 -7.90 -9.28 -17.69
CA MET A 54 -9.24 -9.33 -17.08
C MET A 54 -10.09 -8.11 -17.43
N PHE A 55 -9.48 -6.92 -17.35
CA PHE A 55 -10.16 -5.67 -17.63
C PHE A 55 -10.44 -5.50 -19.13
N GLU A 56 -9.50 -5.93 -19.97
CA GLU A 56 -9.71 -6.00 -21.41
C GLU A 56 -10.89 -6.92 -21.76
N LEU A 57 -10.99 -8.08 -21.13
CA LEU A 57 -12.11 -9.01 -21.34
C LEU A 57 -13.46 -8.42 -20.91
N ILE A 58 -13.50 -7.54 -19.88
CA ILE A 58 -14.70 -6.77 -19.53
C ILE A 58 -15.06 -5.80 -20.66
N ILE A 59 -14.07 -5.08 -21.20
CA ILE A 59 -14.27 -4.16 -22.32
C ILE A 59 -14.80 -4.91 -23.55
N PHE A 60 -14.25 -6.08 -23.87
CA PHE A 60 -14.72 -6.91 -24.98
C PHE A 60 -16.13 -7.45 -24.76
N GLU A 61 -16.53 -7.74 -23.51
CA GLU A 61 -17.90 -8.11 -23.19
C GLU A 61 -18.88 -6.95 -23.42
N ILE A 62 -18.55 -5.74 -22.98
CA ILE A 62 -19.41 -4.55 -23.16
C ILE A 62 -19.52 -4.15 -24.64
N LEU A 63 -18.41 -4.21 -25.39
CA LEU A 63 -18.36 -3.84 -26.81
C LEU A 63 -18.85 -4.95 -27.75
N GLY A 64 -19.04 -6.18 -27.25
CA GLY A 64 -19.38 -7.33 -28.08
C GLY A 64 -18.27 -7.75 -29.05
N VAL A 65 -17.01 -7.44 -28.73
CA VAL A 65 -15.84 -7.82 -29.53
C VAL A 65 -15.49 -9.29 -29.27
N LEU A 66 -15.02 -10.02 -30.28
CA LEU A 66 -14.80 -11.48 -30.29
C LEU A 66 -16.09 -12.31 -30.30
N ASN A 67 -15.98 -13.60 -30.61
CA ASN A 67 -17.11 -14.53 -30.51
C ASN A 67 -17.40 -14.88 -29.04
N SER A 68 -18.68 -15.01 -28.65
CA SER A 68 -19.10 -15.30 -27.27
C SER A 68 -18.45 -16.57 -26.70
N SER A 69 -18.34 -17.64 -27.49
CA SER A 69 -17.67 -18.88 -27.07
C SER A 69 -16.17 -18.69 -26.85
N SER A 70 -15.52 -17.83 -27.65
CA SER A 70 -14.10 -17.49 -27.48
C SER A 70 -13.89 -16.64 -26.22
N ARG A 71 -14.73 -15.62 -25.99
CA ARG A 71 -14.70 -14.81 -24.75
C ARG A 71 -14.84 -15.68 -23.51
N TYR A 72 -15.80 -16.61 -23.51
CA TYR A 72 -16.01 -17.54 -22.39
C TYR A 72 -14.75 -18.39 -22.12
N PHE A 73 -14.13 -18.95 -23.17
CA PHE A 73 -12.90 -19.72 -23.05
C PHE A 73 -11.76 -18.88 -22.48
N HIS A 74 -11.52 -17.68 -23.02
CA HIS A 74 -10.45 -16.80 -22.55
C HIS A 74 -10.67 -16.31 -21.12
N TRP A 75 -11.92 -16.02 -20.73
CA TRP A 75 -12.28 -15.71 -19.34
C TRP A 75 -11.90 -16.85 -18.39
N LYS A 76 -12.32 -18.08 -18.70
CA LYS A 76 -12.03 -19.26 -17.87
C LYS A 76 -10.54 -19.56 -17.79
N LEU A 77 -9.83 -19.48 -18.93
CA LEU A 77 -8.38 -19.65 -19.00
C LEU A 77 -7.66 -18.59 -18.17
N ASN A 78 -8.00 -17.32 -18.36
CA ASN A 78 -7.36 -16.20 -17.67
C ASN A 78 -7.56 -16.28 -16.16
N LEU A 79 -8.79 -16.57 -15.70
CA LEU A 79 -9.07 -16.79 -14.28
C LEU A 79 -8.32 -18.00 -13.71
N CYS A 80 -8.25 -19.10 -14.44
CA CYS A 80 -7.50 -20.27 -13.99
C CYS A 80 -6.02 -19.91 -13.79
N VAL A 81 -5.40 -19.23 -14.77
CA VAL A 81 -3.98 -18.88 -14.70
C VAL A 81 -3.70 -17.85 -13.60
N ILE A 82 -4.49 -16.79 -13.48
CA ILE A 82 -4.26 -15.78 -12.42
C ILE A 82 -4.44 -16.38 -11.02
N LEU A 83 -5.41 -17.28 -10.82
CA LEU A 83 -5.59 -17.98 -9.54
C LEU A 83 -4.43 -18.94 -9.25
N LEU A 84 -3.93 -19.66 -10.25
CA LEU A 84 -2.73 -20.50 -10.08
C LEU A 84 -1.52 -19.67 -9.67
N ILE A 85 -1.35 -18.50 -10.28
CA ILE A 85 -0.25 -17.59 -9.95
C ILE A 85 -0.39 -17.06 -8.51
N LEU A 86 -1.59 -16.58 -8.12
CA LEU A 86 -1.81 -15.93 -6.82
C LEU A 86 -1.90 -16.89 -5.64
N VAL A 87 -2.39 -18.11 -5.84
CA VAL A 87 -2.55 -19.09 -4.76
C VAL A 87 -1.32 -19.98 -4.63
N PHE A 88 -0.67 -20.34 -5.74
CA PHE A 88 0.43 -21.31 -5.74
C PHE A 88 1.78 -20.66 -6.02
N MET A 89 1.98 -20.05 -7.19
CA MET A 89 3.33 -19.62 -7.59
C MET A 89 3.88 -18.49 -6.71
N VAL A 90 3.17 -17.37 -6.59
CA VAL A 90 3.67 -16.18 -5.88
C VAL A 90 3.96 -16.50 -4.40
N PRO A 91 3.05 -17.13 -3.64
CA PRO A 91 3.32 -17.49 -2.23
C PRO A 91 4.51 -18.44 -2.07
N PHE A 92 4.67 -19.41 -2.98
CA PHE A 92 5.82 -20.32 -2.96
C PHE A 92 7.14 -19.57 -3.16
N TYR A 93 7.21 -18.68 -4.15
CA TYR A 93 8.41 -17.88 -4.40
C TYR A 93 8.69 -16.88 -3.27
N ILE A 94 7.66 -16.31 -2.64
CA ILE A 94 7.83 -15.49 -1.42
C ILE A 94 8.54 -16.32 -0.34
N GLY A 95 8.02 -17.51 -0.03
CA GLY A 95 8.64 -18.42 0.94
C GLY A 95 10.09 -18.79 0.57
N TYR A 96 10.33 -19.09 -0.71
CA TYR A 96 11.67 -19.40 -1.22
C TYR A 96 12.66 -18.25 -1.01
N PHE A 97 12.31 -17.01 -1.38
CA PHE A 97 13.20 -15.87 -1.24
C PHE A 97 13.39 -15.45 0.22
N VAL A 98 12.36 -15.55 1.06
CA VAL A 98 12.46 -15.31 2.50
C VAL A 98 13.47 -16.26 3.15
N VAL A 99 13.37 -17.57 2.85
CA VAL A 99 14.33 -18.56 3.37
C VAL A 99 15.73 -18.36 2.79
N SER A 100 15.83 -17.96 1.52
CA SER A 100 17.12 -17.72 0.87
C SER A 100 17.92 -16.58 1.52
N ASN A 101 17.23 -15.62 2.14
CA ASN A 101 17.86 -14.52 2.87
C ASN A 101 18.44 -14.96 4.22
N ILE A 102 18.08 -16.14 4.73
CA ILE A 102 18.56 -16.69 6.00
C ILE A 102 19.75 -17.62 5.75
N ARG A 103 20.95 -17.20 6.15
CA ARG A 103 22.20 -17.96 5.93
C ARG A 103 22.17 -19.37 6.50
N LEU A 104 21.53 -19.56 7.66
CA LEU A 104 21.47 -20.85 8.38
C LEU A 104 20.67 -21.92 7.62
N LEU A 105 19.67 -21.51 6.84
CA LEU A 105 18.73 -22.43 6.18
C LEU A 105 19.09 -22.71 4.72
N HIS A 106 20.26 -22.26 4.25
CA HIS A 106 20.61 -22.29 2.83
C HIS A 106 20.65 -23.71 2.23
N ARG A 107 21.12 -24.71 3.01
CA ARG A 107 21.25 -26.11 2.57
C ARG A 107 19.90 -26.84 2.46
N GLN A 108 18.89 -26.43 3.22
CA GLN A 108 17.54 -27.02 3.23
C GLN A 108 16.47 -26.04 2.71
N LYS A 109 16.89 -25.02 1.93
CA LYS A 109 16.03 -23.89 1.55
C LYS A 109 14.70 -24.30 0.91
N LEU A 110 14.72 -25.34 0.07
CA LEU A 110 13.53 -25.84 -0.60
C LEU A 110 12.52 -26.45 0.38
N LEU A 111 13.00 -27.21 1.36
CA LEU A 111 12.16 -27.86 2.36
C LEU A 111 11.44 -26.81 3.22
N PHE A 112 12.19 -25.82 3.72
CA PHE A 112 11.60 -24.74 4.52
C PHE A 112 10.67 -23.84 3.68
N ALA A 113 10.97 -23.62 2.40
CA ALA A 113 10.07 -22.92 1.48
C ALA A 113 8.75 -23.69 1.28
N CYS A 114 8.81 -25.03 1.13
CA CYS A 114 7.62 -25.87 1.06
C CYS A 114 6.81 -25.83 2.36
N VAL A 115 7.46 -25.82 3.53
CA VAL A 115 6.77 -25.71 4.83
C VAL A 115 6.07 -24.35 4.97
N LEU A 116 6.74 -23.26 4.60
CA LEU A 116 6.12 -21.92 4.59
C LEU A 116 4.94 -21.85 3.62
N TRP A 117 5.08 -22.45 2.44
CA TRP A 117 4.01 -22.52 1.45
C TRP A 117 2.81 -23.36 1.95
N LEU A 118 3.05 -24.53 2.56
CA LEU A 118 2.00 -25.35 3.17
C LEU A 118 1.30 -24.62 4.32
N THR A 119 2.06 -23.87 5.11
CA THR A 119 1.53 -23.03 6.19
C THR A 119 0.63 -21.93 5.61
N PHE A 120 1.08 -21.25 4.56
CA PHE A 120 0.27 -20.28 3.84
C PHE A 120 -1.01 -20.92 3.29
N MET A 121 -0.92 -22.09 2.65
CA MET A 121 -2.08 -22.82 2.13
C MET A 121 -3.07 -23.18 3.23
N TYR A 122 -2.59 -23.63 4.41
CA TYR A 122 -3.46 -23.90 5.56
C TYR A 122 -4.22 -22.64 6.00
N PHE A 123 -3.53 -21.51 6.18
CA PHE A 123 -4.18 -20.25 6.57
C PHE A 123 -5.10 -19.70 5.49
N PHE A 124 -4.70 -19.77 4.22
CA PHE A 124 -5.53 -19.37 3.09
C PHE A 124 -6.80 -20.21 3.02
N TRP A 125 -6.71 -21.51 3.34
CA TRP A 125 -7.90 -22.36 3.41
C TRP A 125 -8.81 -21.98 4.57
N LYS A 126 -8.24 -21.85 5.77
CA LYS A 126 -8.98 -21.52 6.98
C LYS A 126 -9.63 -20.14 6.94
N LEU A 127 -9.04 -19.19 6.22
CA LEU A 127 -9.58 -17.84 6.04
C LEU A 127 -10.94 -17.86 5.34
N GLY A 128 -11.24 -18.86 4.52
CA GLY A 128 -12.52 -18.95 3.81
C GLY A 128 -13.66 -19.55 4.62
N ASP A 129 -13.38 -20.24 5.74
CA ASP A 129 -14.39 -20.96 6.54
C ASP A 129 -15.42 -20.05 7.24
N PRO A 130 -15.06 -18.85 7.75
CA PRO A 130 -16.02 -17.95 8.39
C PRO A 130 -17.02 -17.29 7.43
N PHE A 131 -16.76 -17.38 6.12
CA PHE A 131 -17.52 -16.64 5.12
C PHE A 131 -18.54 -17.55 4.41
N PRO A 132 -19.72 -17.04 4.03
CA PRO A 132 -20.76 -17.80 3.32
C PRO A 132 -20.37 -18.02 1.86
N ILE A 133 -19.30 -18.79 1.65
CA ILE A 133 -18.62 -19.02 0.37
C ILE A 133 -18.91 -20.44 -0.16
N LEU A 134 -19.28 -21.36 0.73
CA LEU A 134 -19.41 -22.77 0.41
C LEU A 134 -20.79 -23.06 -0.18
N SER A 135 -20.89 -23.12 -1.51
CA SER A 135 -21.91 -23.95 -2.13
C SER A 135 -21.48 -25.41 -1.92
N PRO A 136 -22.27 -26.26 -1.23
CA PRO A 136 -21.92 -27.65 -0.95
C PRO A 136 -21.85 -28.54 -2.19
N LYS A 137 -22.09 -27.98 -3.39
CA LYS A 137 -22.12 -28.68 -4.68
C LYS A 137 -20.75 -28.73 -5.40
N HIS A 138 -19.74 -28.00 -4.94
CA HIS A 138 -18.45 -27.89 -5.62
C HIS A 138 -17.27 -28.47 -4.84
N GLY A 139 -16.35 -29.15 -5.54
CA GLY A 139 -15.16 -29.78 -4.95
C GLY A 139 -14.17 -28.78 -4.34
N ILE A 140 -13.27 -29.29 -3.49
CA ILE A 140 -12.31 -28.56 -2.63
C ILE A 140 -11.35 -27.61 -3.40
N LEU A 141 -11.17 -27.83 -4.72
CA LEU A 141 -10.29 -27.05 -5.60
C LEU A 141 -11.05 -26.39 -6.76
N SER A 142 -12.34 -26.11 -6.58
CA SER A 142 -13.13 -25.40 -7.60
C SER A 142 -12.66 -23.95 -7.77
N ILE A 143 -12.71 -23.45 -9.02
CA ILE A 143 -12.35 -22.07 -9.37
C ILE A 143 -13.13 -21.06 -8.51
N GLU A 144 -14.42 -21.34 -8.25
CA GLU A 144 -15.32 -20.54 -7.41
C GLU A 144 -14.84 -20.40 -5.95
N GLN A 145 -14.30 -21.47 -5.35
CA GLN A 145 -13.77 -21.43 -3.99
C GLN A 145 -12.43 -20.68 -3.90
N LEU A 146 -11.60 -20.77 -4.94
CA LEU A 146 -10.35 -20.03 -4.97
C LEU A 146 -10.60 -18.53 -5.19
N ILE A 147 -11.44 -18.18 -6.18
CA ILE A 147 -11.74 -16.78 -6.50
C ILE A 147 -12.46 -16.08 -5.36
N SER A 148 -13.32 -16.78 -4.64
CA SER A 148 -14.05 -16.19 -3.51
C SER A 148 -13.12 -15.78 -2.38
N ARG A 149 -12.16 -16.63 -2.01
CA ARG A 149 -11.16 -16.37 -0.98
C ARG A 149 -10.17 -15.29 -1.40
N VAL A 150 -9.72 -15.35 -2.66
CA VAL A 150 -8.91 -14.29 -3.28
C VAL A 150 -9.67 -12.96 -3.25
N GLY A 151 -10.96 -13.00 -3.58
CA GLY A 151 -11.87 -11.86 -3.55
C GLY A 151 -11.99 -11.24 -2.16
N VAL A 152 -12.12 -12.03 -1.09
CA VAL A 152 -12.22 -11.49 0.27
C VAL A 152 -10.95 -10.71 0.63
N ILE A 153 -9.78 -11.30 0.38
CA ILE A 153 -8.51 -10.66 0.71
C ILE A 153 -8.31 -9.39 -0.12
N GLY A 154 -8.58 -9.44 -1.43
CA GLY A 154 -8.40 -8.27 -2.28
C GLY A 154 -9.46 -7.18 -2.07
N VAL A 155 -10.72 -7.52 -1.76
CA VAL A 155 -11.74 -6.53 -1.34
C VAL A 155 -11.34 -5.87 -0.03
N THR A 156 -10.78 -6.63 0.93
CA THR A 156 -10.23 -6.08 2.17
C THR A 156 -9.12 -5.07 1.87
N LEU A 157 -8.14 -5.43 1.01
CA LEU A 157 -7.07 -4.53 0.60
C LEU A 157 -7.59 -3.26 -0.09
N MET A 158 -8.54 -3.42 -1.02
CA MET A 158 -9.15 -2.29 -1.73
C MET A 158 -9.93 -1.36 -0.79
N ALA A 159 -10.66 -1.93 0.17
CA ALA A 159 -11.44 -1.19 1.16
C ALA A 159 -10.53 -0.43 2.14
N LEU A 160 -9.45 -1.05 2.62
CA LEU A 160 -8.44 -0.40 3.47
C LEU A 160 -7.78 0.79 2.74
N LEU A 161 -7.33 0.59 1.49
CA LEU A 161 -6.71 1.66 0.71
C LEU A 161 -7.72 2.78 0.40
N SER A 162 -8.97 2.44 0.09
CA SER A 162 -10.00 3.43 -0.17
C SER A 162 -10.41 4.18 1.11
N GLY A 163 -10.47 3.52 2.26
CA GLY A 163 -10.83 4.11 3.55
C GLY A 163 -9.75 5.08 4.03
N PHE A 164 -8.49 4.65 4.00
CA PHE A 164 -7.34 5.53 4.24
C PHE A 164 -7.32 6.72 3.27
N GLY A 165 -7.51 6.48 1.97
CA GLY A 165 -7.53 7.52 0.95
C GLY A 165 -8.67 8.54 1.15
N ALA A 166 -9.84 8.11 1.61
CA ALA A 166 -10.97 8.99 1.87
C ALA A 166 -10.69 10.05 2.94
N VAL A 167 -9.75 9.77 3.85
CA VAL A 167 -9.37 10.68 4.94
C VAL A 167 -8.07 11.42 4.60
N ASN A 168 -7.07 10.69 4.10
CA ASN A 168 -5.76 11.25 3.83
C ASN A 168 -5.76 12.21 2.62
N CYS A 169 -6.63 12.02 1.62
CA CYS A 169 -6.69 12.92 0.46
C CYS A 169 -7.17 14.33 0.85
N PRO A 170 -8.33 14.52 1.52
CA PRO A 170 -8.72 15.82 2.05
C PRO A 170 -7.67 16.43 2.98
N TYR A 171 -7.09 15.62 3.89
CA TYR A 171 -6.04 16.08 4.81
C TYR A 171 -4.80 16.62 4.08
N THR A 172 -4.39 15.98 3.00
CA THR A 172 -3.19 16.38 2.24
C THR A 172 -3.44 17.58 1.32
N TYR A 173 -4.63 17.68 0.72
CA TYR A 173 -4.92 18.71 -0.29
C TYR A 173 -5.52 19.99 0.26
N MET A 174 -6.21 19.95 1.40
CA MET A 174 -6.84 21.15 1.96
C MET A 174 -5.82 22.03 2.68
N SER A 175 -5.78 23.31 2.31
CA SER A 175 -4.98 24.32 3.00
C SER A 175 -5.38 24.50 4.46
N TYR A 176 -6.63 24.17 4.80
CA TYR A 176 -7.19 24.26 6.15
C TYR A 176 -6.43 23.39 7.18
N PHE A 177 -5.92 22.23 6.79
CA PHE A 177 -5.20 21.33 7.70
C PHE A 177 -3.68 21.60 7.75
N LEU A 178 -3.19 22.63 7.05
CA LEU A 178 -1.79 23.03 7.18
C LEU A 178 -1.58 23.79 8.49
N ARG A 179 -0.60 23.31 9.26
CA ARG A 179 -0.06 24.06 10.41
C ARG A 179 0.55 25.36 9.91
N ASN A 180 0.24 26.46 10.59
CA ASN A 180 0.91 27.74 10.32
C ASN A 180 2.33 27.68 10.90
N VAL A 181 3.32 27.81 10.03
CA VAL A 181 4.75 27.84 10.40
C VAL A 181 5.32 29.18 9.96
N THR A 182 5.94 29.90 10.89
CA THR A 182 6.64 31.16 10.59
C THR A 182 8.15 30.93 10.44
N ASP A 183 8.83 31.84 9.73
CA ASP A 183 10.29 31.81 9.60
C ASP A 183 11.01 31.91 10.96
N ALA A 184 10.38 32.59 11.93
CA ALA A 184 10.90 32.71 13.28
C ALA A 184 10.92 31.35 14.00
N ASP A 185 9.89 30.52 13.81
CA ASP A 185 9.78 29.19 14.43
C ASP A 185 10.88 28.25 13.91
N ILE A 186 11.12 28.27 12.59
CA ILE A 186 12.18 27.49 11.95
C ILE A 186 13.55 27.92 12.51
N LEU A 187 13.82 29.23 12.53
CA LEU A 187 15.08 29.77 13.04
C LEU A 187 15.30 29.46 14.53
N ALA A 188 14.24 29.48 15.34
CA ALA A 188 14.32 29.13 16.75
C ALA A 188 14.70 27.66 16.94
N LEU A 189 14.09 26.75 16.17
CA LEU A 189 14.38 25.32 16.25
C LEU A 189 15.76 24.98 15.69
N GLU A 190 16.18 25.61 14.59
CA GLU A 190 17.54 25.48 14.04
C GLU A 190 18.60 25.92 15.04
N ARG A 191 18.38 27.05 15.74
CA ARG A 191 19.27 27.50 16.81
C ARG A 191 19.34 26.49 17.95
N ARG A 192 18.22 25.92 18.36
CA ARG A 192 18.17 24.87 19.40
C ARG A 192 18.91 23.61 18.97
N LEU A 193 18.75 23.18 17.71
CA LEU A 193 19.48 22.05 17.14
C LEU A 193 20.99 22.30 17.16
N LEU A 194 21.44 23.46 16.67
CA LEU A 194 22.84 23.84 16.65
C LEU A 194 23.44 23.88 18.07
N GLN A 195 22.72 24.47 19.04
CA GLN A 195 23.14 24.48 20.45
C GLN A 195 23.29 23.06 21.01
N THR A 196 22.34 22.15 20.70
CA THR A 196 22.44 20.74 21.11
C THR A 196 23.64 20.05 20.46
N MET A 197 23.89 20.28 19.18
CA MET A 197 25.07 19.75 18.49
C MET A 197 26.37 20.25 19.13
N ASP A 198 26.47 21.53 19.47
CA ASP A 198 27.64 22.10 20.17
C ASP A 198 27.87 21.46 21.54
N MET A 199 26.80 21.20 22.30
CA MET A 199 26.88 20.47 23.58
C MET A 199 27.40 19.04 23.40
N ILE A 200 26.91 18.33 22.38
CA ILE A 200 27.36 16.97 22.04
C ILE A 200 28.85 16.99 21.69
N VAL A 201 29.28 17.89 20.80
CA VAL A 201 30.68 18.03 20.39
C VAL A 201 31.57 18.33 21.59
N SER A 202 31.14 19.24 22.46
CA SER A 202 31.87 19.60 23.70
C SER A 202 32.03 18.41 24.64
N LYS A 203 30.96 17.63 24.89
CA LYS A 203 31.01 16.44 25.75
C LYS A 203 31.82 15.30 25.15
N LYS A 204 31.69 15.02 23.83
CA LYS A 204 32.54 14.05 23.12
C LYS A 204 34.01 14.44 23.17
N LYS A 205 34.33 15.73 23.02
CA LYS A 205 35.70 16.24 23.19
C LYS A 205 36.22 15.99 24.61
N ARG A 206 35.40 16.19 25.65
CA ARG A 206 35.77 15.88 27.04
C ARG A 206 36.04 14.39 27.23
N ILE A 207 35.21 13.51 26.69
CA ILE A 207 35.43 12.04 26.71
C ILE A 207 36.75 11.69 26.03
N ALA A 208 37.02 12.22 24.84
CA ALA A 208 38.26 11.94 24.10
C ALA A 208 39.51 12.42 24.85
N VAL A 209 39.46 13.61 25.46
CA VAL A 209 40.54 14.14 26.30
C VAL A 209 40.73 13.27 27.56
N ALA A 210 39.64 12.88 28.23
CA ALA A 210 39.69 12.00 29.40
C ALA A 210 40.33 10.65 29.05
N HIS A 211 39.92 10.01 27.94
CA HIS A 211 40.55 8.79 27.42
C HIS A 211 42.04 9.00 27.15
N ARG A 212 42.44 10.10 26.49
CA ARG A 212 43.84 10.40 26.21
C ARG A 212 44.67 10.55 27.49
N THR A 213 44.13 11.23 28.52
CA THR A 213 44.81 11.35 29.82
C THR A 213 44.90 10.03 30.58
N MET A 214 43.90 9.14 30.44
CA MET A 214 43.97 7.79 31.01
C MET A 214 45.05 6.95 30.33
N PHE A 215 45.15 6.99 28.99
CA PHE A 215 46.21 6.32 28.24
C PHE A 215 47.61 6.84 28.61
N GLN A 216 47.79 8.16 28.71
CA GLN A 216 49.06 8.76 29.13
C GLN A 216 49.43 8.40 30.58
N ARG A 217 48.46 8.30 31.48
CA ARG A 217 48.71 7.79 32.85
C ARG A 217 49.06 6.30 32.87
N GLY A 218 48.48 5.51 31.97
CA GLY A 218 48.80 4.09 31.78
C GLY A 218 50.25 3.86 31.32
N GLU A 219 50.79 4.71 30.44
CA GLU A 219 52.19 4.62 30.02
C GLU A 219 53.19 5.03 31.11
N VAL A 220 52.84 5.98 31.98
CA VAL A 220 53.73 6.46 33.07
C VAL A 220 53.79 5.46 34.25
N HIS A 221 52.80 4.59 34.41
CA HIS A 221 52.74 3.63 35.54
C HIS A 221 53.57 2.35 35.34
N ASN A 222 54.34 2.24 34.25
CA ASN A 222 55.30 1.14 34.06
C ASN A 222 56.63 1.32 34.83
N LYS A 223 56.72 2.31 35.75
CA LYS A 223 57.81 2.43 36.73
C LYS A 223 57.24 2.29 38.15
N PRO A 224 57.76 1.36 38.98
CA PRO A 224 57.17 1.04 40.27
C PRO A 224 57.55 2.13 41.28
N THR A 225 56.58 2.88 41.80
CA THR A 225 56.80 3.76 42.95
C THR A 225 55.72 3.57 44.01
N GLY A 226 56.09 2.84 45.06
CA GLY A 226 55.61 3.00 46.44
C GLY A 226 54.19 2.55 46.76
N PHE A 227 54.05 1.85 47.90
CA PHE A 227 52.79 1.39 48.49
C PHE A 227 51.72 2.49 48.65
N TRP A 228 52.15 3.76 48.80
CA TRP A 228 51.28 4.94 48.82
C TRP A 228 50.67 5.33 47.46
N GLY A 229 51.29 4.94 46.34
CA GLY A 229 50.77 5.17 44.99
C GLY A 229 49.62 4.24 44.63
N MET A 230 49.60 3.03 45.21
CA MET A 230 48.62 1.98 44.94
C MET A 230 47.25 2.28 45.59
N ILE A 231 47.24 2.95 46.75
CA ILE A 231 45.99 3.29 47.46
C ILE A 231 45.34 4.55 46.86
N LYS A 232 46.16 5.45 46.28
CA LYS A 232 45.68 6.65 45.59
C LYS A 232 45.18 6.35 44.16
N SER A 233 45.70 5.32 43.50
CA SER A 233 45.26 4.91 42.16
C SER A 233 43.91 4.19 42.17
N VAL A 234 43.59 3.42 43.22
CA VAL A 234 42.31 2.68 43.35
C VAL A 234 41.14 3.60 43.68
N THR A 235 41.36 4.67 44.44
CA THR A 235 40.30 5.65 44.78
C THR A 235 40.03 6.66 43.66
N THR A 236 41.01 6.90 42.75
CA THR A 236 40.84 7.83 41.63
C THR A 236 40.44 7.16 40.31
N SER A 237 40.70 5.87 40.12
CA SER A 237 40.29 5.13 38.92
C SER A 237 38.79 4.88 38.87
N VAL A 238 38.17 4.51 40.00
CA VAL A 238 36.72 4.21 40.11
C VAL A 238 35.87 5.47 39.92
N ALA A 239 36.26 6.59 40.53
CA ALA A 239 35.58 7.87 40.35
C ALA A 239 35.70 8.42 38.91
N GLY A 240 36.78 8.09 38.19
CA GLY A 240 36.97 8.49 36.79
C GLY A 240 36.11 7.68 35.81
N SER A 241 35.93 6.37 36.06
CA SER A 241 35.12 5.50 35.20
C SER A 241 33.62 5.74 35.34
N GLU A 242 33.12 6.00 36.56
CA GLU A 242 31.70 6.31 36.79
C GLU A 242 31.31 7.67 36.19
N ASN A 243 32.19 8.67 36.26
CA ASN A 243 31.96 9.96 35.60
C ASN A 243 31.98 9.84 34.07
N LEU A 244 32.82 8.96 33.50
CA LEU A 244 32.86 8.76 32.05
C LEU A 244 31.59 8.08 31.52
N SER A 245 31.08 7.07 32.24
CA SER A 245 29.84 6.38 31.86
C SER A 245 28.62 7.29 31.97
N LEU A 246 28.55 8.17 32.98
CA LEU A 246 27.50 9.18 33.09
C LEU A 246 27.53 10.18 31.93
N ILE A 247 28.72 10.70 31.58
CA ILE A 247 28.86 11.63 30.44
C ILE A 247 28.50 10.93 29.13
N GLN A 248 28.80 9.63 28.99
CA GLN A 248 28.38 8.84 27.83
C GLN A 248 26.86 8.72 27.74
N GLN A 249 26.17 8.41 28.84
CA GLN A 249 24.70 8.37 28.88
C GLN A 249 24.08 9.74 28.53
N GLU A 250 24.67 10.83 29.02
CA GLU A 250 24.24 12.18 28.64
C GLU A 250 24.45 12.48 27.15
N VAL A 251 25.55 11.99 26.54
CA VAL A 251 25.78 12.12 25.10
C VAL A 251 24.75 11.32 24.32
N ASP A 252 24.46 10.08 24.72
CA ASP A 252 23.47 9.24 24.05
C ASP A 252 22.06 9.88 24.09
N ALA A 253 21.68 10.47 25.24
CA ALA A 253 20.42 11.20 25.38
C ALA A 253 20.38 12.50 24.53
N LEU A 254 21.49 13.23 24.46
CA LEU A 254 21.58 14.42 23.60
C LEU A 254 21.57 14.06 22.12
N GLU A 255 22.16 12.92 21.73
CA GLU A 255 22.10 12.40 20.36
C GLU A 255 20.67 12.06 19.96
N GLU A 256 19.91 11.38 20.82
CA GLU A 256 18.48 11.12 20.58
C GLU A 256 17.68 12.42 20.42
N LEU A 257 17.89 13.39 21.32
CA LEU A 257 17.28 14.72 21.21
C LEU A 257 17.68 15.42 19.90
N SER A 258 18.94 15.31 19.47
CA SER A 258 19.40 15.93 18.22
C SER A 258 18.73 15.31 16.99
N GLN A 259 18.50 14.00 16.99
CA GLN A 259 17.78 13.32 15.92
C GLN A 259 16.31 13.76 15.87
N GLN A 260 15.66 13.88 17.04
CA GLN A 260 14.28 14.39 17.13
C GLN A 260 14.18 15.84 16.62
N LEU A 261 15.06 16.73 17.08
CA LEU A 261 15.12 18.13 16.64
C LEU A 261 15.39 18.26 15.13
N PHE A 262 16.26 17.40 14.59
CA PHE A 262 16.55 17.37 13.15
C PHE A 262 15.32 16.96 12.34
N LEU A 263 14.62 15.91 12.76
CA LEU A 263 13.38 15.47 12.10
C LEU A 263 12.28 16.54 12.18
N GLU A 264 12.13 17.20 13.34
CA GLU A 264 11.17 18.29 13.51
C GLU A 264 11.52 19.50 12.63
N THR A 265 12.81 19.85 12.53
CA THR A 265 13.28 20.94 11.64
C THR A 265 13.01 20.61 10.17
N ALA A 266 13.28 19.36 9.75
CA ALA A 266 12.97 18.91 8.40
C ALA A 266 11.46 18.94 8.10
N ASP A 267 10.62 18.58 9.08
CA ASP A 267 9.16 18.64 8.95
C ASP A 267 8.63 20.08 8.86
N LEU A 268 9.19 21.02 9.62
CA LEU A 268 8.84 22.44 9.50
C LEU A 268 9.21 23.02 8.13
N HIS A 269 10.40 22.68 7.61
CA HIS A 269 10.80 23.08 6.26
C HIS A 269 9.87 22.49 5.19
N ALA A 270 9.53 21.20 5.30
CA ALA A 270 8.58 20.56 4.40
C ALA A 270 7.18 21.20 4.48
N THR A 271 6.74 21.60 5.68
CA THR A 271 5.47 22.29 5.89
C THR A 271 5.49 23.69 5.26
N LYS A 272 6.58 24.44 5.42
CA LYS A 272 6.78 25.74 4.77
C LYS A 272 6.72 25.64 3.25
N GLU A 273 7.39 24.65 2.66
CA GLU A 273 7.32 24.39 1.22
C GLU A 273 5.87 24.12 0.76
N ARG A 274 5.09 23.36 1.55
CA ARG A 274 3.67 23.14 1.25
C ARG A 274 2.82 24.41 1.37
N ILE A 275 3.11 25.29 2.34
CA ILE A 275 2.44 26.60 2.46
C ILE A 275 2.73 27.43 1.21
N GLU A 276 3.99 27.48 0.77
CA GLU A 276 4.38 28.18 -0.46
C GLU A 276 3.70 27.57 -1.69
N TYR A 277 3.68 26.24 -1.80
CA TYR A 277 2.96 25.52 -2.85
C TYR A 277 1.47 25.86 -2.87
N SER A 278 0.82 25.96 -1.69
CA SER A 278 -0.61 26.30 -1.58
C SER A 278 -0.96 27.69 -2.15
N LYS A 279 0.00 28.62 -2.14
CA LYS A 279 -0.17 29.97 -2.71
C LYS A 279 -0.12 29.98 -4.24
N THR A 280 0.49 28.98 -4.85
CA THR A 280 0.57 28.84 -6.32
C THR A 280 -0.80 28.58 -6.94
N PHE A 281 -0.96 28.87 -8.24
CA PHE A 281 -2.19 28.53 -8.96
C PHE A 281 -2.52 27.03 -8.92
N GLN A 282 -1.48 26.18 -9.03
CA GLN A 282 -1.63 24.74 -8.92
C GLN A 282 -2.11 24.35 -7.51
N GLY A 283 -1.53 24.94 -6.47
CA GLY A 283 -1.95 24.73 -5.08
C GLY A 283 -3.41 25.13 -4.83
N LYS A 284 -3.84 26.29 -5.34
CA LYS A 284 -5.24 26.74 -5.24
C LYS A 284 -6.22 25.77 -5.91
N TYR A 285 -5.86 25.23 -7.07
CA TYR A 285 -6.67 24.22 -7.75
C TYR A 285 -6.79 22.92 -6.92
N PHE A 286 -5.68 22.40 -6.40
CA PHE A 286 -5.71 21.21 -5.53
C PHE A 286 -6.46 21.44 -4.21
N ASN A 287 -6.40 22.66 -3.66
CA ASN A 287 -7.17 23.03 -2.49
C ASN A 287 -8.69 22.99 -2.77
N PHE A 288 -9.13 23.57 -3.90
CA PHE A 288 -10.52 23.48 -4.34
C PHE A 288 -10.98 22.03 -4.54
N LEU A 289 -10.16 21.21 -5.20
CA LEU A 289 -10.41 19.77 -5.30
C LEU A 289 -10.48 19.09 -3.94
N GLY A 290 -9.66 19.50 -2.97
CA GLY A 290 -9.68 19.02 -1.59
C GLY A 290 -11.05 19.20 -0.93
N TYR A 291 -11.66 20.38 -1.07
CA TYR A 291 -13.02 20.63 -0.58
C TYR A 291 -14.08 19.74 -1.26
N PHE A 292 -14.02 19.62 -2.59
CA PHE A 292 -14.93 18.75 -3.33
C PHE A 292 -14.80 17.28 -2.89
N PHE A 293 -13.57 16.77 -2.81
CA PHE A 293 -13.31 15.41 -2.34
C PHE A 293 -13.72 15.22 -0.89
N SER A 294 -13.59 16.23 -0.03
CA SER A 294 -14.03 16.16 1.36
C SER A 294 -15.54 15.91 1.45
N ILE A 295 -16.34 16.69 0.72
CA ILE A 295 -17.80 16.49 0.64
C ILE A 295 -18.13 15.07 0.15
N TYR A 296 -17.47 14.62 -0.93
CA TYR A 296 -17.65 13.28 -1.45
C TYR A 296 -17.27 12.19 -0.43
N CYS A 297 -16.17 12.35 0.31
CA CYS A 297 -15.70 11.36 1.29
C CYS A 297 -16.64 11.29 2.50
N VAL A 298 -17.13 12.43 3.00
CA VAL A 298 -18.15 12.48 4.06
C VAL A 298 -19.42 11.78 3.60
N TRP A 299 -19.89 12.09 2.38
CA TRP A 299 -21.05 11.42 1.79
C TRP A 299 -20.84 9.90 1.65
N LYS A 300 -19.66 9.47 1.19
CA LYS A 300 -19.33 8.04 1.04
C LYS A 300 -19.29 7.32 2.38
N ILE A 301 -18.70 7.92 3.41
CA ILE A 301 -18.71 7.39 4.78
C ILE A 301 -20.14 7.26 5.29
N PHE A 302 -20.95 8.30 5.13
CA PHE A 302 -22.36 8.29 5.52
C PHE A 302 -23.17 7.20 4.80
N MET A 303 -23.00 7.07 3.49
CA MET A 303 -23.67 6.03 2.69
C MET A 303 -23.22 4.63 3.08
N ALA A 304 -21.93 4.40 3.32
CA ALA A 304 -21.42 3.13 3.83
C ALA A 304 -22.05 2.79 5.19
N THR A 305 -22.18 3.77 6.10
CA THR A 305 -22.89 3.59 7.37
C THR A 305 -24.36 3.20 7.17
N ILE A 306 -25.08 3.88 6.28
CA ILE A 306 -26.48 3.54 5.95
C ILE A 306 -26.58 2.12 5.39
N ASN A 307 -25.73 1.76 4.43
CA ASN A 307 -25.75 0.43 3.82
C ASN A 307 -25.57 -0.68 4.85
N ILE A 308 -24.66 -0.47 5.81
CA ILE A 308 -24.40 -1.42 6.91
C ILE A 308 -25.58 -1.49 7.88
N VAL A 309 -26.12 -0.36 8.31
CA VAL A 309 -27.19 -0.29 9.33
C VAL A 309 -28.53 -0.82 8.80
N PHE A 310 -28.87 -0.49 7.56
CA PHE A 310 -30.16 -0.85 6.95
C PHE A 310 -30.09 -2.09 6.04
N ASP A 311 -28.95 -2.80 6.03
CA ASP A 311 -28.66 -3.93 5.15
C ASP A 311 -29.05 -3.69 3.69
N ARG A 312 -28.83 -2.45 3.22
CA ARG A 312 -29.23 -2.01 1.89
C ARG A 312 -28.12 -2.34 0.91
N VAL A 313 -28.18 -3.54 0.32
CA VAL A 313 -27.18 -4.01 -0.65
C VAL A 313 -27.79 -4.16 -2.04
N GLY A 314 -27.15 -3.59 -3.07
CA GLY A 314 -27.43 -3.92 -4.47
C GLY A 314 -28.66 -3.25 -5.12
N LYS A 315 -29.16 -2.11 -4.61
CA LYS A 315 -30.10 -1.29 -5.40
C LYS A 315 -29.30 -0.49 -6.45
N THR A 316 -29.76 -0.56 -7.71
CA THR A 316 -29.30 0.14 -8.93
C THR A 316 -28.24 1.23 -8.69
N ASP A 317 -27.11 1.15 -9.40
CA ASP A 317 -26.01 2.11 -9.28
C ASP A 317 -26.50 3.55 -9.21
N PRO A 318 -25.88 4.42 -8.37
CA PRO A 318 -26.30 5.81 -8.23
C PRO A 318 -26.35 6.55 -9.57
N VAL A 319 -25.43 6.19 -10.48
CA VAL A 319 -25.36 6.72 -11.85
C VAL A 319 -26.57 6.26 -12.68
N THR A 320 -26.87 4.96 -12.68
CA THR A 320 -28.02 4.38 -13.41
C THR A 320 -29.35 4.93 -12.88
N ARG A 321 -29.50 5.02 -11.55
CA ARG A 321 -30.67 5.63 -10.91
C ARG A 321 -30.78 7.12 -11.21
N GLY A 322 -29.66 7.83 -11.27
CA GLY A 322 -29.61 9.24 -11.67
C GLY A 322 -30.06 9.43 -13.12
N ILE A 323 -29.63 8.55 -14.02
CA ILE A 323 -30.07 8.54 -15.42
C ILE A 323 -31.56 8.22 -15.52
N GLU A 324 -32.08 7.21 -14.82
CA GLU A 324 -33.52 6.88 -14.77
C GLU A 324 -34.37 8.06 -14.30
N ILE A 325 -33.96 8.75 -13.24
CA ILE A 325 -34.66 9.93 -12.72
C ILE A 325 -34.63 11.06 -13.75
N THR A 326 -33.47 11.28 -14.40
CA THR A 326 -33.29 12.35 -15.39
C THR A 326 -34.12 12.10 -16.65
N VAL A 327 -34.16 10.86 -17.14
CA VAL A 327 -34.94 10.44 -18.31
C VAL A 327 -36.45 10.55 -18.02
N ASN A 328 -36.89 10.09 -16.85
CA ASN A 328 -38.30 10.20 -16.45
C ASN A 328 -38.74 11.66 -16.21
N TYR A 329 -37.82 12.51 -15.71
CA TYR A 329 -38.12 13.93 -15.46
C TYR A 329 -38.17 14.76 -16.75
N LEU A 330 -37.32 14.45 -17.74
CA LEU A 330 -37.24 15.23 -18.99
C LEU A 330 -38.22 14.74 -20.08
N GLY A 331 -38.88 13.59 -19.91
CA GLY A 331 -39.88 13.09 -20.87
C GLY A 331 -39.33 12.80 -22.27
N ILE A 332 -38.00 12.70 -22.41
CA ILE A 332 -37.33 12.45 -23.68
C ILE A 332 -37.42 10.95 -23.98
N GLN A 333 -37.84 10.58 -25.20
CA GLN A 333 -37.69 9.22 -25.71
C GLN A 333 -36.20 8.93 -25.96
N PHE A 334 -35.47 8.74 -24.87
CA PHE A 334 -34.06 8.42 -24.89
C PHE A 334 -33.93 6.92 -25.11
N ASP A 335 -33.18 6.50 -26.14
CA ASP A 335 -32.84 5.08 -26.31
C ASP A 335 -31.89 4.67 -25.18
N VAL A 336 -32.50 4.26 -24.07
CA VAL A 336 -31.83 3.86 -22.83
C VAL A 336 -30.84 2.74 -23.12
N LYS A 337 -31.12 1.85 -24.08
CA LYS A 337 -30.23 0.73 -24.41
C LYS A 337 -28.96 1.20 -25.10
N PHE A 338 -29.08 2.00 -26.15
CA PHE A 338 -27.91 2.53 -26.86
C PHE A 338 -27.01 3.37 -25.94
N TRP A 339 -27.59 4.29 -25.18
CA TRP A 339 -26.81 5.20 -24.34
C TRP A 339 -26.29 4.57 -23.05
N SER A 340 -27.02 3.63 -22.44
CA SER A 340 -26.53 2.92 -21.26
C SER A 340 -25.26 2.13 -21.57
N GLN A 341 -25.16 1.49 -22.75
CA GLN A 341 -23.95 0.78 -23.17
C GLN A 341 -22.73 1.71 -23.25
N HIS A 342 -22.86 2.86 -23.91
CA HIS A 342 -21.76 3.81 -24.08
C HIS A 342 -21.35 4.46 -22.75
N ILE A 343 -22.32 4.82 -21.91
CA ILE A 343 -22.07 5.38 -20.59
C ILE A 343 -21.39 4.34 -19.69
N SER A 344 -21.89 3.10 -19.66
CA SER A 344 -21.25 2.01 -18.92
C SER A 344 -19.84 1.72 -19.43
N PHE A 345 -19.61 1.72 -20.75
CA PHE A 345 -18.28 1.56 -21.33
C PHE A 345 -17.31 2.66 -20.87
N ILE A 346 -17.72 3.93 -20.96
CA ILE A 346 -16.89 5.07 -20.53
C ILE A 346 -16.62 5.00 -19.03
N LEU A 347 -17.65 4.74 -18.22
CA LEU A 347 -17.55 4.66 -16.77
C LEU A 347 -16.60 3.52 -16.35
N VAL A 348 -16.81 2.32 -16.88
CA VAL A 348 -15.96 1.15 -16.61
C VAL A 348 -14.53 1.41 -17.06
N GLY A 349 -14.33 2.02 -18.24
CA GLY A 349 -13.02 2.43 -18.73
C GLY A 349 -12.30 3.41 -17.78
N ILE A 350 -13.00 4.43 -17.29
CA ILE A 350 -12.46 5.38 -16.30
C ILE A 350 -12.10 4.64 -15.00
N ILE A 351 -12.96 3.76 -14.49
CA ILE A 351 -12.70 2.97 -13.28
C ILE A 351 -11.47 2.08 -13.46
N ILE A 352 -11.32 1.41 -14.60
CA ILE A 352 -10.15 0.57 -14.92
C ILE A 352 -8.87 1.42 -14.96
N VAL A 353 -8.85 2.52 -15.71
CA VAL A 353 -7.63 3.34 -15.85
C VAL A 353 -7.24 3.98 -14.51
N THR A 354 -8.21 4.49 -13.75
CA THR A 354 -7.97 5.10 -12.44
C THR A 354 -7.54 4.07 -11.40
N SER A 355 -8.11 2.85 -11.40
CA SER A 355 -7.72 1.77 -10.48
C SER A 355 -6.31 1.26 -10.76
N ILE A 356 -5.96 0.99 -12.02
CA ILE A 356 -4.59 0.58 -12.41
C ILE A 356 -3.59 1.67 -12.02
N ARG A 357 -3.84 2.93 -12.42
CA ARG A 357 -2.93 4.04 -12.11
C ARG A 357 -2.78 4.26 -10.61
N GLY A 358 -3.89 4.29 -9.88
CA GLY A 358 -3.92 4.49 -8.43
C GLY A 358 -3.14 3.41 -7.68
N LEU A 359 -3.35 2.14 -8.08
CA LEU A 359 -2.62 1.01 -7.51
C LEU A 359 -1.12 1.09 -7.83
N LEU A 360 -0.72 1.29 -9.09
CA LEU A 360 0.70 1.34 -9.47
C LEU A 360 1.47 2.47 -8.76
N ILE A 361 0.83 3.63 -8.55
CA ILE A 361 1.43 4.74 -7.78
C ILE A 361 1.60 4.34 -6.31
N THR A 362 0.56 3.74 -5.71
CA THR A 362 0.58 3.30 -4.31
C THR A 362 1.64 2.23 -4.07
N LEU A 363 1.69 1.23 -4.96
CA LEU A 363 2.70 0.18 -4.98
C LEU A 363 4.11 0.77 -5.10
N THR A 364 4.33 1.72 -6.02
CA THR A 364 5.65 2.36 -6.17
C THR A 364 6.10 3.08 -4.89
N LYS A 365 5.19 3.83 -4.26
CA LYS A 365 5.47 4.51 -2.98
C LYS A 365 5.79 3.52 -1.86
N PHE A 366 4.99 2.46 -1.75
CA PHE A 366 5.19 1.41 -0.75
C PHE A 366 6.50 0.65 -0.97
N PHE A 367 6.84 0.38 -2.23
CA PHE A 367 8.11 -0.22 -2.60
C PHE A 367 9.26 0.65 -2.08
N TYR A 368 9.35 1.92 -2.47
CA TYR A 368 10.45 2.79 -2.04
C TYR A 368 10.51 3.02 -0.52
N ALA A 369 9.36 3.01 0.17
CA ALA A 369 9.33 3.20 1.61
C ALA A 369 9.92 2.02 2.40
N ILE A 370 9.86 0.80 1.86
CA ILE A 370 10.19 -0.44 2.60
C ILE A 370 11.36 -1.19 1.94
N SER A 371 11.68 -0.89 0.68
CA SER A 371 12.69 -1.62 -0.08
C SER A 371 14.07 -1.44 0.50
N SER A 372 14.65 -2.55 0.96
CA SER A 372 16.07 -2.67 1.26
C SER A 372 16.74 -3.55 0.19
N SER A 373 18.04 -3.39 -0.01
CA SER A 373 18.82 -4.18 -0.98
C SER A 373 18.73 -5.70 -0.74
N LYS A 374 18.51 -6.13 0.50
CA LYS A 374 18.37 -7.54 0.87
C LYS A 374 16.95 -8.10 0.71
N SER A 375 15.92 -7.26 0.76
CA SER A 375 14.50 -7.70 0.78
C SER A 375 13.72 -7.32 -0.48
N SER A 376 14.33 -6.59 -1.43
CA SER A 376 13.68 -6.08 -2.64
C SER A 376 12.90 -7.16 -3.42
N ASN A 377 13.49 -8.33 -3.63
CA ASN A 377 12.85 -9.47 -4.32
C ASN A 377 11.58 -9.96 -3.62
N VAL A 378 11.63 -10.09 -2.28
CA VAL A 378 10.48 -10.52 -1.47
C VAL A 378 9.39 -9.46 -1.52
N ILE A 379 9.78 -8.19 -1.38
CA ILE A 379 8.85 -7.05 -1.41
C ILE A 379 8.14 -7.01 -2.75
N VAL A 380 8.84 -7.14 -3.87
CA VAL A 380 8.20 -7.19 -5.20
C VAL A 380 7.21 -8.32 -5.35
N LEU A 381 7.51 -9.53 -4.88
CA LEU A 381 6.56 -10.63 -4.94
C LEU A 381 5.34 -10.37 -4.07
N LEU A 382 5.51 -9.73 -2.90
CA LEU A 382 4.37 -9.25 -2.09
C LEU A 382 3.57 -8.19 -2.83
N LEU A 383 4.21 -7.25 -3.53
CA LEU A 383 3.51 -6.29 -4.39
C LEU A 383 2.76 -6.98 -5.53
N ALA A 384 3.35 -7.99 -6.17
CA ALA A 384 2.69 -8.79 -7.20
C ALA A 384 1.45 -9.51 -6.64
N GLN A 385 1.56 -10.07 -5.44
CA GLN A 385 0.44 -10.68 -4.72
C GLN A 385 -0.67 -9.66 -4.47
N ILE A 386 -0.36 -8.54 -3.80
CA ILE A 386 -1.33 -7.48 -3.48
C ILE A 386 -2.01 -6.98 -4.76
N MET A 387 -1.23 -6.77 -5.81
CA MET A 387 -1.70 -6.28 -7.10
C MET A 387 -2.70 -7.22 -7.75
N GLY A 388 -2.37 -8.51 -7.89
CA GLY A 388 -3.28 -9.46 -8.53
C GLY A 388 -4.54 -9.69 -7.71
N MET A 389 -4.44 -9.76 -6.38
CA MET A 389 -5.62 -9.91 -5.50
C MET A 389 -6.54 -8.68 -5.61
N TYR A 390 -5.96 -7.47 -5.67
CA TYR A 390 -6.69 -6.22 -5.89
C TYR A 390 -7.43 -6.21 -7.23
N PHE A 391 -6.76 -6.62 -8.31
CA PHE A 391 -7.37 -6.62 -9.64
C PHE A 391 -8.47 -7.67 -9.79
N VAL A 392 -8.27 -8.88 -9.26
CA VAL A 392 -9.34 -9.90 -9.19
C VAL A 392 -10.56 -9.35 -8.43
N SER A 393 -10.33 -8.68 -7.30
CA SER A 393 -11.42 -8.11 -6.49
C SER A 393 -12.10 -6.91 -7.15
N SER A 394 -11.35 -6.10 -7.89
CA SER A 394 -11.90 -4.98 -8.66
C SER A 394 -12.88 -5.49 -9.72
N VAL A 395 -12.53 -6.58 -10.42
CA VAL A 395 -13.43 -7.24 -11.39
C VAL A 395 -14.70 -7.76 -10.72
N LEU A 396 -14.60 -8.38 -9.54
CA LEU A 396 -15.77 -8.85 -8.79
C LEU A 396 -16.75 -7.71 -8.45
N LEU A 397 -16.23 -6.54 -8.08
CA LEU A 397 -17.04 -5.37 -7.72
C LEU A 397 -17.59 -4.63 -8.95
N ILE A 398 -16.79 -4.49 -10.02
CA ILE A 398 -17.21 -3.82 -11.27
C ILE A 398 -18.41 -4.53 -11.91
N ARG A 399 -18.53 -5.86 -11.75
CA ARG A 399 -19.70 -6.62 -12.21
C ARG A 399 -21.02 -6.01 -11.75
N MET A 400 -21.09 -5.49 -10.52
CA MET A 400 -22.32 -4.91 -9.99
C MET A 400 -22.65 -3.56 -10.59
N SER A 401 -21.65 -2.86 -11.14
CA SER A 401 -21.81 -1.59 -11.85
C SER A 401 -22.19 -1.74 -13.32
N MET A 402 -22.37 -2.98 -13.80
CA MET A 402 -22.74 -3.27 -15.19
C MET A 402 -24.19 -3.77 -15.29
N PRO A 403 -24.94 -3.36 -16.34
CA PRO A 403 -26.28 -3.88 -16.63
C PRO A 403 -26.31 -5.41 -16.82
N LEU A 404 -27.49 -6.01 -16.63
CA LEU A 404 -27.70 -7.46 -16.75
C LEU A 404 -27.27 -8.03 -18.11
N GLU A 405 -27.49 -7.25 -19.18
CA GLU A 405 -27.26 -7.67 -20.57
C GLU A 405 -25.76 -7.90 -20.87
N TYR A 406 -24.86 -7.20 -20.19
CA TYR A 406 -23.40 -7.24 -20.44
C TYR A 406 -22.61 -8.02 -19.39
N ARG A 407 -23.29 -8.74 -18.47
CA ARG A 407 -22.63 -9.47 -17.38
C ARG A 407 -22.87 -10.98 -17.41
N THR A 408 -23.43 -11.52 -18.48
CA THR A 408 -23.79 -12.94 -18.60
C THR A 408 -22.58 -13.86 -18.50
N ILE A 409 -21.56 -13.68 -19.35
CA ILE A 409 -20.37 -14.54 -19.35
C ILE A 409 -19.61 -14.40 -18.03
N ILE A 410 -19.50 -13.17 -17.52
CA ILE A 410 -18.84 -12.88 -16.24
C ILE A 410 -19.56 -13.61 -15.09
N THR A 411 -20.89 -13.59 -15.08
CA THR A 411 -21.68 -14.28 -14.05
C THR A 411 -21.51 -15.79 -14.13
N GLU A 412 -21.52 -16.35 -15.34
CA GLU A 412 -21.36 -17.78 -15.54
C GLU A 412 -19.96 -18.27 -15.15
N VAL A 413 -18.92 -17.51 -15.50
CA VAL A 413 -17.53 -17.87 -15.22
C VAL A 413 -17.17 -17.69 -13.74
N LEU A 414 -17.72 -16.66 -13.08
CA LEU A 414 -17.50 -16.42 -11.66
C LEU A 414 -18.32 -17.37 -10.77
N GLY A 415 -19.38 -17.97 -11.31
CA GLY A 415 -20.25 -18.90 -10.59
C GLY A 415 -21.27 -18.21 -9.66
N GLU A 416 -21.92 -19.01 -8.82
CA GLU A 416 -22.94 -18.58 -7.86
C GLU A 416 -22.34 -17.88 -6.62
N LEU A 417 -21.43 -16.92 -6.81
CA LEU A 417 -20.88 -16.15 -5.70
C LEU A 417 -21.95 -15.24 -5.08
N GLN A 418 -21.95 -15.13 -3.75
CA GLN A 418 -22.77 -14.15 -3.04
C GLN A 418 -22.18 -12.74 -3.18
N PHE A 419 -22.34 -12.12 -4.34
CA PHE A 419 -21.74 -10.81 -4.64
C PHE A 419 -22.16 -9.69 -3.66
N ASN A 420 -23.37 -9.76 -3.11
CA ASN A 420 -23.84 -8.83 -2.08
C ASN A 420 -22.97 -8.86 -0.83
N PHE A 421 -22.45 -10.05 -0.46
CA PHE A 421 -21.53 -10.18 0.66
C PHE A 421 -20.25 -9.36 0.42
N TYR A 422 -19.67 -9.37 -0.78
CA TYR A 422 -18.45 -8.60 -1.08
C TYR A 422 -18.64 -7.09 -0.98
N HIS A 423 -19.79 -6.57 -1.40
CA HIS A 423 -20.10 -5.15 -1.25
C HIS A 423 -20.29 -4.74 0.20
N ARG A 424 -21.03 -5.55 0.97
CA ARG A 424 -21.19 -5.31 2.41
C ARG A 424 -19.85 -5.41 3.13
N TRP A 425 -19.04 -6.40 2.79
CA TRP A 425 -17.69 -6.56 3.32
C TRP A 425 -16.79 -5.36 3.00
N PHE A 426 -16.85 -4.88 1.75
CA PHE A 426 -16.17 -3.65 1.35
C PHE A 426 -16.59 -2.46 2.22
N ASP A 427 -17.88 -2.21 2.37
CA ASP A 427 -18.40 -1.06 3.13
C ASP A 427 -17.98 -1.13 4.61
N VAL A 428 -18.02 -2.32 5.22
CA VAL A 428 -17.58 -2.53 6.61
C VAL A 428 -16.09 -2.22 6.78
N ILE A 429 -15.23 -2.83 5.97
CA ILE A 429 -13.78 -2.62 6.07
C ILE A 429 -13.41 -1.18 5.71
N PHE A 430 -14.08 -0.58 4.73
CA PHE A 430 -13.91 0.82 4.35
C PHE A 430 -14.21 1.75 5.52
N LEU A 431 -15.34 1.53 6.21
CA LEU A 431 -15.74 2.34 7.36
C LEU A 431 -14.75 2.20 8.52
N VAL A 432 -14.35 0.97 8.86
CA VAL A 432 -13.34 0.71 9.90
C VAL A 432 -12.02 1.41 9.57
N SER A 433 -11.57 1.34 8.32
CA SER A 433 -10.35 1.98 7.86
C SER A 433 -10.43 3.51 7.87
N ALA A 434 -11.56 4.08 7.47
CA ALA A 434 -11.77 5.53 7.50
C ALA A 434 -11.79 6.04 8.95
N LEU A 435 -12.53 5.39 9.85
CA LEU A 435 -12.62 5.78 11.25
C LEU A 435 -11.26 5.65 11.97
N SER A 436 -10.52 4.56 11.71
CA SER A 436 -9.17 4.40 12.29
C SER A 436 -8.18 5.44 11.75
N SER A 437 -8.30 5.83 10.47
CA SER A 437 -7.48 6.90 9.88
C SER A 437 -7.82 8.27 10.46
N ILE A 438 -9.11 8.57 10.68
CA ILE A 438 -9.54 9.80 11.36
C ILE A 438 -8.99 9.84 12.79
N LEU A 439 -9.10 8.74 13.53
CA LEU A 439 -8.57 8.64 14.89
C LEU A 439 -7.06 8.82 14.92
N PHE A 440 -6.33 8.19 13.99
CA PHE A 440 -4.88 8.32 13.88
C PHE A 440 -4.47 9.77 13.62
N LEU A 441 -5.09 10.45 12.65
CA LEU A 441 -4.79 11.85 12.35
C LEU A 441 -5.16 12.77 13.52
N TYR A 442 -6.27 12.50 14.22
CA TYR A 442 -6.67 13.25 15.41
C TYR A 442 -5.63 13.14 16.54
N LEU A 443 -5.12 11.93 16.79
CA LEU A 443 -4.07 11.71 17.79
C LEU A 443 -2.74 12.36 17.37
N ALA A 444 -2.36 12.23 16.09
CA ALA A 444 -1.15 12.84 15.55
C ALA A 444 -1.20 14.37 15.66
N HIS A 445 -2.35 14.98 15.36
CA HIS A 445 -2.53 16.43 15.47
C HIS A 445 -2.52 16.91 16.93
N LYS A 446 -3.03 16.11 17.87
CA LYS A 446 -2.95 16.43 19.30
C LYS A 446 -1.52 16.37 19.86
N GLN A 447 -0.67 15.51 19.29
CA GLN A 447 0.74 15.39 19.68
C GLN A 447 1.63 16.47 19.06
N ALA A 448 1.19 17.13 17.98
CA ALA A 448 1.88 18.30 17.45
C ALA A 448 1.85 19.42 18.52
N PRO A 449 3.02 19.90 18.99
CA PRO A 449 3.09 20.83 20.10
C PRO A 449 2.69 22.24 19.65
N GLU A 450 1.39 22.50 19.53
CA GLU A 450 0.86 23.86 19.37
C GLU A 450 0.80 24.63 20.69
N LYS A 451 1.20 24.03 21.83
CA LYS A 451 0.96 24.60 23.17
C LYS A 451 2.19 24.99 24.00
N HIS A 452 3.38 25.14 23.41
CA HIS A 452 4.57 25.62 24.14
C HIS A 452 5.09 27.00 23.72
N MET A 453 4.29 27.81 22.99
CA MET A 453 4.62 29.20 22.67
C MET A 453 3.64 30.23 23.25
N ALA A 454 2.98 29.89 24.35
CA ALA A 454 2.25 30.85 25.17
C ALA A 454 2.57 30.60 26.64
N LEU A 455 3.77 31.01 27.05
CA LEU A 455 4.09 31.55 28.38
C LEU A 455 5.49 32.15 28.37
#